data_AF-A0AAN7V6L3-F1
#
_entry.id   AF-A0AAN7V6L3-F1
#
_cell.length_a   1.000
_cell.length_b   1.000
_cell.length_c   1.000
_cell.angle_alpha   90.00
_cell.angle_beta   90.00
_cell.angle_gamma   90.00
#
_symmetry.space_group_name_H-M   'P 1'
#
loop_
_entity.id
_entity.type
_entity.pdbx_description
1 polymer ?
#
loop_
_entity_poly.entity_id
_entity_poly.type
_entity_poly.pdbx_seq_one_letter_code
_entity_poly.pdbx_strand_id
1 'polypeptide(L)'
;MIKSLRQKQKFDHLYKKPEQQSETLKTVIHNFSNTNISQDAINILQKGFNFAITPKRIPIENIITNVEVALTTVEQPTADEIRLDIANILKKARPPAQNVTKKELDALKELKNNNDVLILPADKGNATVIVNNNEYHQKMVTLLNSSEYKTSNTDPTTYLEKKTKSLIKSTSLSDKVKQELIPREKSSRIPKIYGLPKIHKENWPLRPIVSAFNSPTHKLARYLAKELQPICVSASSYIKNSLDFLNKLKNVNLDISDVLVSFDVTSLFTKVPIQETIKILRSKHSVNEDIIKLIEHCMSSTYFIYKGQFYKQIEGAPMGSPLHLR
;
A
#
# COMPACT_ATOMS: atom_id res chain seq x y z
N MET A 1 -33.56 17.25 7.88
CA MET A 1 -32.93 15.94 8.19
C MET A 1 -32.95 15.07 6.93
N ILE A 2 -31.96 15.21 6.02
CA ILE A 2 -31.86 14.31 4.85
C ILE A 2 -30.64 13.42 5.07
N LYS A 3 -30.79 12.39 5.91
CA LYS A 3 -29.89 11.24 5.81
C LYS A 3 -30.26 10.55 4.51
N SER A 4 -29.32 10.40 3.59
CA SER A 4 -29.57 9.49 2.45
C SER A 4 -29.97 8.13 3.01
N LEU A 5 -30.92 7.43 2.39
CA LEU A 5 -31.43 6.13 2.85
C LEU A 5 -30.29 5.17 3.21
N ARG A 6 -29.19 5.24 2.43
CA ARG A 6 -27.93 4.52 2.62
C ARG A 6 -27.23 4.81 3.95
N GLN A 7 -27.17 6.07 4.38
CA GLN A 7 -26.55 6.45 5.66
C GLN A 7 -27.36 5.95 6.85
N LYS A 8 -28.70 5.97 6.73
CA LYS A 8 -29.59 5.43 7.77
C LYS A 8 -29.39 3.92 7.93
N GLN A 9 -29.44 3.18 6.82
CA GLN A 9 -29.15 1.74 6.80
C GLN A 9 -27.78 1.38 7.39
N LYS A 10 -26.74 2.16 7.07
CA LYS A 10 -25.39 1.95 7.63
C LYS A 10 -25.35 2.16 9.14
N PHE A 11 -26.03 3.20 9.64
CA PHE A 11 -26.09 3.50 11.07
C PHE A 11 -26.88 2.44 11.83
N ASP A 12 -28.01 2.00 11.28
CA ASP A 12 -28.84 0.93 11.85
C ASP A 12 -28.07 -0.40 11.93
N HIS A 13 -27.23 -0.69 10.92
CA HIS A 13 -26.37 -1.87 10.92
C HIS A 13 -25.28 -1.81 12.00
N LEU A 14 -24.77 -0.62 12.34
CA LEU A 14 -23.78 -0.44 13.40
C LEU A 14 -24.39 -0.58 14.81
N TYR A 15 -25.70 -0.35 14.96
CA TYR A 15 -26.42 -0.52 16.23
C TYR A 15 -26.82 -1.97 16.51
N LYS A 16 -26.82 -2.85 15.51
CA LYS A 16 -27.03 -4.28 15.73
C LYS A 16 -25.83 -4.83 16.49
N LYS A 17 -26.04 -5.30 17.72
CA LYS A 17 -25.03 -6.05 18.47
C LYS A 17 -24.56 -7.20 17.57
N PRO A 18 -23.24 -7.38 17.37
CA PRO A 18 -22.78 -8.56 16.65
C PRO A 18 -23.21 -9.78 17.45
N GLU A 19 -24.04 -10.64 16.84
CA GLU A 19 -24.19 -12.00 17.32
C GLU A 19 -22.79 -12.61 17.37
N GLN A 20 -22.43 -13.23 18.50
CA GLN A 20 -21.19 -13.96 18.65
C GLN A 20 -21.23 -15.20 17.74
N GLN A 21 -21.07 -15.01 16.44
CA GLN A 21 -20.73 -16.10 15.54
C GLN A 21 -19.23 -16.32 15.67
N SER A 22 -18.88 -17.38 16.42
CA SER A 22 -17.59 -18.07 16.36
C SER A 22 -17.41 -18.74 14.99
N GLU A 23 -17.63 -18.00 13.91
CA GLU A 23 -17.21 -18.45 12.59
C GLU A 23 -15.80 -17.93 12.36
N THR A 24 -14.89 -18.87 12.09
CA THR A 24 -13.63 -18.55 11.42
C THR A 24 -13.96 -17.60 10.28
N LEU A 25 -13.49 -16.35 10.35
CA LEU A 25 -13.81 -15.29 9.37
C LEU A 25 -13.37 -15.77 7.98
N LYS A 26 -14.27 -16.42 7.25
CA LYS A 26 -14.00 -16.90 5.89
C LYS A 26 -13.88 -15.67 5.01
N THR A 27 -12.76 -15.55 4.31
CA THR A 27 -12.56 -14.48 3.33
C THR A 27 -13.66 -14.61 2.28
N VAL A 28 -14.43 -13.54 2.07
CA VAL A 28 -15.51 -13.53 1.07
C VAL A 28 -14.89 -13.56 -0.33
N ILE A 29 -15.43 -14.40 -1.21
CA ILE A 29 -15.03 -14.47 -2.62
C ILE A 29 -16.12 -13.84 -3.48
N HIS A 30 -15.72 -12.91 -4.35
CA HIS A 30 -16.57 -12.37 -5.40
C HIS A 30 -16.06 -12.84 -6.76
N ASN A 31 -16.81 -13.71 -7.41
CA ASN A 31 -16.51 -14.12 -8.78
C ASN A 31 -17.33 -13.26 -9.76
N PHE A 32 -16.65 -12.34 -10.45
CA PHE A 32 -17.20 -11.57 -11.57
C PHE A 32 -16.65 -12.04 -12.92
N SER A 33 -15.91 -13.16 -12.96
CA SER A 33 -15.50 -13.77 -14.22
C SER A 33 -16.59 -14.71 -14.76
N ASN A 34 -16.46 -15.08 -16.04
CA ASN A 34 -17.34 -16.07 -16.66
C ASN A 34 -16.82 -17.50 -16.45
N THR A 35 -15.74 -17.67 -15.69
CA THR A 35 -15.07 -18.95 -15.48
C THR A 35 -15.65 -19.64 -14.24
N ASN A 36 -16.01 -20.92 -14.40
CA ASN A 36 -16.34 -21.77 -13.27
C ASN A 36 -15.07 -22.13 -12.51
N ILE A 37 -15.01 -21.75 -11.24
CA ILE A 37 -13.88 -22.00 -10.36
C ILE A 37 -14.18 -23.25 -9.53
N SER A 38 -13.24 -24.19 -9.49
CA SER A 38 -13.40 -25.44 -8.74
C SER A 38 -13.56 -25.18 -7.24
N GLN A 39 -14.22 -26.10 -6.52
CA GLN A 39 -14.41 -25.94 -5.08
C GLN A 39 -13.08 -25.93 -4.31
N ASP A 40 -12.09 -26.70 -4.76
CA ASP A 40 -10.74 -26.69 -4.18
C ASP A 40 -10.05 -25.33 -4.37
N ALA A 41 -10.22 -24.69 -5.53
CA ALA A 41 -9.77 -23.32 -5.78
C ALA A 41 -10.49 -22.30 -4.88
N ILE A 42 -11.81 -22.43 -4.70
CA ILE A 42 -12.58 -21.57 -3.79
C ILE A 42 -12.05 -21.72 -2.36
N ASN A 43 -11.86 -22.95 -1.88
CA ASN A 43 -11.40 -23.22 -0.51
C ASN A 43 -10.04 -22.58 -0.21
N ILE A 44 -9.08 -22.65 -1.14
CA ILE A 44 -7.76 -22.04 -0.95
C ILE A 44 -7.80 -20.51 -1.04
N LEU A 45 -8.62 -19.95 -1.95
CA LEU A 45 -8.80 -18.51 -2.07
C LEU A 45 -9.54 -17.89 -0.88
N GLN A 46 -10.40 -18.66 -0.20
CA GLN A 46 -11.10 -18.26 1.03
C GLN A 46 -10.15 -18.12 2.23
N LYS A 47 -8.94 -18.70 2.17
CA LYS A 47 -7.92 -18.47 3.19
C LYS A 47 -7.34 -17.06 3.11
N GLY A 48 -7.46 -16.40 1.95
CA GLY A 48 -7.09 -15.00 1.72
C GLY A 48 -5.61 -14.77 1.43
N PHE A 49 -5.29 -13.55 1.00
CA PHE A 49 -3.93 -13.16 0.56
C PHE A 49 -2.88 -13.15 1.67
N ASN A 50 -3.29 -13.07 2.94
CA ASN A 50 -2.40 -13.10 4.11
C ASN A 50 -2.15 -14.53 4.63
N PHE A 51 -2.76 -15.55 4.03
CA PHE A 51 -2.54 -16.93 4.42
C PHE A 51 -1.15 -17.40 4.00
N ALA A 52 -0.32 -17.76 4.98
CA ALA A 52 1.02 -18.29 4.74
C ALA A 52 0.97 -19.80 4.53
N ILE A 53 1.27 -20.26 3.31
CA ILE A 53 1.37 -21.70 3.01
C ILE A 53 2.63 -22.27 3.68
N THR A 54 2.49 -23.39 4.38
CA THR A 54 3.61 -24.06 5.06
C THR A 54 4.72 -24.40 4.06
N PRO A 55 5.97 -23.97 4.28
CA PRO A 55 7.06 -24.29 3.37
C PRO A 55 7.43 -25.77 3.44
N LYS A 56 7.82 -26.35 2.30
CA LYS A 56 8.26 -27.77 2.24
C LYS A 56 9.59 -28.02 2.94
N ARG A 57 10.39 -26.98 3.12
CA ARG A 57 11.72 -27.00 3.75
C ARG A 57 11.87 -25.76 4.61
N ILE A 58 12.62 -25.87 5.70
CA ILE A 58 12.97 -24.71 6.52
C ILE A 58 13.85 -23.76 5.68
N PRO A 59 13.52 -22.48 5.57
CA PRO A 59 14.29 -21.52 4.77
C PRO A 59 15.54 -21.06 5.54
N ILE A 60 16.49 -21.99 5.74
CA ILE A 60 17.69 -21.80 6.57
C ILE A 60 18.47 -20.55 6.16
N GLU A 61 18.75 -20.38 4.87
CA GLU A 61 19.52 -19.24 4.34
C GLU A 61 18.84 -17.89 4.65
N ASN A 62 17.51 -17.81 4.48
CA ASN A 62 16.77 -16.60 4.78
C ASN A 62 16.76 -16.30 6.29
N ILE A 63 16.68 -17.34 7.13
CA ILE A 63 16.72 -17.15 8.59
C ILE A 63 18.11 -16.64 8.98
N ILE A 64 19.18 -17.29 8.54
CA ILE A 64 20.56 -16.91 8.85
C ILE A 64 20.85 -15.48 8.38
N THR A 65 20.53 -15.15 7.13
CA THR A 65 20.80 -13.81 6.59
C THR A 65 20.04 -12.71 7.33
N ASN A 66 18.77 -12.92 7.68
CA ASN A 66 18.00 -11.95 8.45
C ASN A 66 18.51 -11.81 9.89
N VAL A 67 18.92 -12.92 10.52
CA VAL A 67 19.53 -12.90 11.86
C VAL A 67 20.84 -12.13 11.82
N GLU A 68 21.74 -12.42 10.88
CA GLU A 68 23.03 -11.71 10.82
C GLU A 68 22.87 -10.21 10.57
N VAL A 69 21.90 -9.80 9.75
CA VAL A 69 21.58 -8.38 9.58
C VAL A 69 21.15 -7.76 10.92
N ALA A 70 20.34 -8.46 11.71
CA ALA A 70 19.91 -7.99 13.02
C ALA A 70 21.05 -7.94 14.06
N LEU A 71 22.03 -8.85 13.95
CA LEU A 71 23.19 -8.91 14.84
C LEU A 71 24.23 -7.80 14.59
N THR A 72 24.14 -7.06 13.47
CA THR A 72 25.10 -5.98 13.15
C THR A 72 25.19 -4.88 14.20
N THR A 73 24.14 -4.67 15.00
CA THR A 73 24.09 -3.65 16.07
C THR A 73 24.24 -4.24 17.48
N VAL A 74 24.51 -5.54 17.60
CA VAL A 74 24.61 -6.26 18.86
C VAL A 74 26.10 -6.45 19.21
N GLU A 75 26.42 -6.43 20.51
CA GLU A 75 27.78 -6.69 20.97
C GLU A 75 28.22 -8.12 20.63
N GLN A 76 29.49 -8.30 20.25
CA GLN A 76 29.99 -9.57 19.70
C GLN A 76 29.75 -10.80 20.60
N PRO A 77 29.97 -10.74 21.93
CA PRO A 77 29.75 -11.92 22.78
C PRO A 77 28.29 -12.41 22.73
N THR A 78 27.34 -11.49 22.84
CA THR A 78 25.90 -11.82 22.74
C THR A 78 25.52 -12.23 21.32
N ALA A 79 26.11 -11.62 20.29
CA ALA A 79 25.87 -12.02 18.91
C ALA A 79 26.32 -13.47 18.65
N ASP A 80 27.47 -13.88 19.19
CA ASP A 80 27.99 -15.25 19.07
C ASP A 80 27.13 -16.27 19.81
N GLU A 81 26.62 -15.93 21.00
CA GLU A 81 25.64 -16.76 21.71
C GLU A 81 24.37 -16.97 20.88
N ILE A 82 23.81 -15.89 20.30
CA ILE A 82 22.62 -15.97 19.45
C ILE A 82 22.90 -16.81 18.20
N ARG A 83 24.09 -16.68 17.57
CA ARG A 83 24.49 -17.52 16.43
C ARG A 83 24.49 -19.00 16.79
N LEU A 84 25.05 -19.35 17.94
CA LEU A 84 25.12 -20.73 18.41
C LEU A 84 23.72 -21.31 18.66
N ASP A 85 22.85 -20.54 19.32
CA ASP A 85 21.47 -20.94 19.60
C ASP A 85 20.66 -21.14 18.31
N ILE A 86 20.75 -20.18 17.38
CA ILE A 86 20.08 -20.27 16.08
C ILE A 86 20.59 -21.48 15.29
N ALA A 87 21.91 -21.71 15.26
CA ALA A 87 22.49 -22.87 14.59
C ALA A 87 21.96 -24.19 15.19
N ASN A 88 21.87 -24.28 16.53
CA ASN A 88 21.35 -25.45 17.22
C ASN A 88 19.86 -25.67 16.96
N ILE A 89 19.05 -24.60 16.92
CA ILE A 89 17.62 -24.66 16.58
C ILE A 89 17.46 -25.13 15.13
N LEU A 90 18.18 -24.53 14.19
CA LEU A 90 18.07 -24.85 12.76
C LEU A 90 18.49 -26.29 12.44
N LYS A 91 19.49 -26.84 13.14
CA LYS A 91 19.88 -28.26 13.00
C LYS A 91 18.77 -29.23 13.41
N LYS A 92 17.92 -28.84 14.36
CA LYS A 92 16.83 -29.68 14.89
C LYS A 92 15.47 -29.36 14.25
N ALA A 93 15.35 -28.23 13.57
CA ALA A 93 14.10 -27.73 13.01
C ALA A 93 13.55 -28.68 11.94
N ARG A 94 12.24 -28.95 12.03
CA ARG A 94 11.49 -29.69 11.00
C ARG A 94 10.39 -28.80 10.44
N PRO A 95 10.07 -28.92 9.14
CA PRO A 95 8.96 -28.19 8.56
C PRO A 95 7.65 -28.44 9.33
N PRO A 96 6.78 -27.42 9.49
CA PRO A 96 5.47 -27.62 10.09
C PRO A 96 4.62 -28.60 9.27
N ALA A 97 3.51 -29.07 9.86
CA ALA A 97 2.50 -29.80 9.12
C ALA A 97 1.96 -28.97 7.94
N GLN A 98 1.66 -29.63 6.83
CA GLN A 98 1.08 -28.97 5.66
C GLN A 98 -0.31 -28.43 6.01
N ASN A 99 -0.51 -27.14 5.70
CA ASN A 99 -1.78 -26.44 5.95
C ASN A 99 -2.64 -26.28 4.68
N VAL A 100 -2.25 -26.96 3.59
CA VAL A 100 -2.92 -26.99 2.29
C VAL A 100 -2.87 -28.41 1.74
N THR A 101 -3.97 -28.87 1.17
CA THR A 101 -4.11 -30.19 0.54
C THR A 101 -3.47 -30.23 -0.84
N LYS A 102 -3.19 -31.43 -1.36
CA LYS A 102 -2.68 -31.61 -2.73
C LYS A 102 -3.65 -31.05 -3.78
N LYS A 103 -4.96 -31.25 -3.61
CA LYS A 103 -5.99 -30.75 -4.53
C LYS A 103 -6.03 -29.23 -4.56
N GLU A 104 -5.98 -28.56 -3.41
CA GLU A 104 -5.88 -27.09 -3.33
C GLU A 104 -4.60 -26.56 -4.02
N LEU A 105 -3.46 -27.25 -3.85
CA LEU A 105 -2.21 -26.87 -4.54
C LEU A 105 -2.29 -27.05 -6.06
N ASP A 106 -2.92 -28.13 -6.53
CA ASP A 106 -3.10 -28.37 -7.96
C ASP A 106 -4.09 -27.36 -8.56
N ALA A 107 -5.17 -27.02 -7.85
CA ALA A 107 -6.09 -25.94 -8.22
C ALA A 107 -5.39 -24.57 -8.29
N LEU A 108 -4.49 -24.25 -7.36
CA LEU A 108 -3.67 -23.03 -7.45
C LEU A 108 -2.78 -22.99 -8.69
N LYS A 109 -2.21 -24.13 -9.10
CA LYS A 109 -1.39 -24.20 -10.33
C LYS A 109 -2.26 -24.00 -11.57
N GLU A 110 -3.44 -24.59 -11.60
CA GLU A 110 -4.41 -24.41 -12.67
C GLU A 110 -4.80 -22.93 -12.81
N LEU A 111 -5.18 -22.29 -11.70
CA LEU A 111 -5.49 -20.86 -11.67
C LEU A 111 -4.30 -19.99 -12.11
N LYS A 112 -3.07 -20.34 -11.70
CA LYS A 112 -1.86 -19.63 -12.10
C LYS A 112 -1.60 -19.71 -13.62
N ASN A 113 -1.97 -20.82 -14.24
CA ASN A 113 -1.76 -21.06 -15.66
C ASN A 113 -2.92 -20.53 -16.53
N ASN A 114 -4.06 -20.17 -15.92
CA ASN A 114 -5.20 -19.58 -16.60
C ASN A 114 -4.98 -18.07 -16.82
N ASN A 115 -4.77 -17.66 -18.07
CA ASN A 115 -4.56 -16.26 -18.43
C ASN A 115 -5.86 -15.47 -18.64
N ASP A 116 -7.02 -16.12 -18.66
CA ASP A 116 -8.32 -15.49 -18.90
C ASP A 116 -8.91 -14.86 -17.64
N VAL A 117 -8.46 -15.30 -16.47
CA VAL A 117 -8.90 -14.79 -15.17
C VAL A 117 -7.78 -14.05 -14.46
N LEU A 118 -8.18 -13.06 -13.66
CA LEU A 118 -7.30 -12.33 -12.78
C LEU A 118 -7.87 -12.37 -11.36
N ILE A 119 -7.01 -12.72 -10.40
CA ILE A 119 -7.37 -12.85 -8.99
C ILE A 119 -6.66 -11.74 -8.21
N LEU A 120 -7.44 -10.88 -7.56
CA LEU A 120 -6.95 -9.68 -6.88
C LEU A 120 -7.64 -9.52 -5.52
N PRO A 121 -7.00 -8.84 -4.54
CA PRO A 121 -7.70 -8.41 -3.35
C PRO A 121 -8.70 -7.29 -3.69
N ALA A 122 -9.83 -7.28 -3.00
CA ALA A 122 -10.78 -6.17 -3.06
C ALA A 122 -10.21 -4.91 -2.41
N ASP A 123 -10.71 -3.76 -2.83
CA ASP A 123 -10.36 -2.45 -2.27
C ASP A 123 -10.71 -2.31 -0.77
N LYS A 124 -11.77 -2.99 -0.32
CA LYS A 124 -12.27 -2.97 1.05
C LYS A 124 -12.83 -4.34 1.42
N GLY A 125 -12.79 -4.67 2.71
CA GLY A 125 -13.47 -5.84 3.28
C GLY A 125 -12.67 -7.14 3.25
N ASN A 126 -11.36 -7.10 2.96
CA ASN A 126 -10.49 -8.29 2.91
C ASN A 126 -11.13 -9.44 2.13
N ALA A 127 -11.60 -9.16 0.92
CA ALA A 127 -12.26 -10.12 0.04
C ALA A 127 -11.36 -10.46 -1.16
N THR A 128 -11.50 -11.67 -1.68
CA THR A 128 -10.83 -12.10 -2.91
C THR A 128 -11.77 -11.89 -4.09
N VAL A 129 -11.29 -11.25 -5.15
CA VAL A 129 -12.07 -10.95 -6.35
C VAL A 129 -11.47 -11.69 -7.53
N ILE A 130 -12.32 -12.37 -8.29
CA ILE A 130 -11.98 -13.05 -9.53
C ILE A 130 -12.68 -12.31 -10.66
N VAL A 131 -11.94 -11.86 -11.67
CA VAL A 131 -12.47 -11.08 -12.80
C VAL A 131 -11.93 -11.62 -14.11
N ASN A 132 -12.64 -11.37 -15.21
CA ASN A 132 -12.10 -11.61 -16.55
C ASN A 132 -10.92 -10.66 -16.80
N ASN A 133 -9.81 -11.19 -17.31
CA ASN A 133 -8.59 -10.43 -17.51
C ASN A 133 -8.79 -9.28 -18.51
N ASN A 134 -9.52 -9.55 -19.60
CA ASN A 134 -9.84 -8.56 -20.62
C ASN A 134 -10.67 -7.39 -20.07
N GLU A 135 -11.70 -7.67 -19.27
CA GLU A 135 -12.56 -6.62 -18.68
C GLU A 135 -11.79 -5.75 -17.68
N TYR A 136 -10.93 -6.38 -16.86
CA TYR A 136 -10.02 -5.66 -15.98
C TYR A 136 -9.07 -4.75 -16.77
N HIS A 137 -8.50 -5.25 -17.86
CA HIS A 137 -7.62 -4.47 -18.73
C HIS A 137 -8.33 -3.29 -19.36
N GLN A 138 -9.55 -3.47 -19.87
CA GLN A 138 -10.36 -2.39 -20.42
C GLN A 138 -10.60 -1.30 -19.37
N LYS A 139 -10.99 -1.66 -18.14
CA LYS A 139 -11.19 -0.69 -17.05
C LYS A 139 -9.91 0.04 -16.66
N MET A 140 -8.75 -0.64 -16.68
CA MET A 140 -7.46 0.00 -16.45
C MET A 140 -7.10 0.99 -17.57
N VAL A 141 -7.32 0.64 -18.83
CA VAL A 141 -7.08 1.56 -19.97
C VAL A 141 -8.00 2.77 -19.89
N THR A 142 -9.30 2.56 -19.61
CA THR A 142 -10.25 3.67 -19.41
C THR A 142 -9.81 4.58 -18.27
N LEU A 143 -9.30 4.02 -17.17
CA LEU A 143 -8.75 4.80 -16.06
C LEU A 143 -7.51 5.60 -16.47
N LEU A 144 -6.61 5.00 -17.26
CA LEU A 144 -5.35 5.63 -17.68
C LEU A 144 -5.52 6.64 -18.83
N ASN A 145 -6.68 6.65 -19.49
CA ASN A 145 -7.04 7.64 -20.51
C ASN A 145 -7.65 8.92 -19.91
N SER A 146 -7.74 9.02 -18.59
CA SER A 146 -8.24 10.22 -17.91
C SER A 146 -7.22 11.37 -17.96
N SER A 147 -7.68 12.61 -17.71
CA SER A 147 -6.85 13.81 -17.84
C SER A 147 -5.67 13.86 -16.85
N GLU A 148 -5.72 13.08 -15.78
CA GLU A 148 -4.68 13.04 -14.75
C GLU A 148 -3.40 12.32 -15.22
N TYR A 149 -3.47 11.56 -16.33
CA TYR A 149 -2.37 10.74 -16.83
C TYR A 149 -1.96 11.13 -18.26
N LYS A 150 -0.66 11.02 -18.53
CA LYS A 150 -0.08 11.24 -19.85
C LYS A 150 0.86 10.10 -20.21
N THR A 151 0.81 9.63 -21.45
CA THR A 151 1.75 8.61 -21.95
C THR A 151 3.16 9.20 -22.08
N SER A 152 4.16 8.36 -21.87
CA SER A 152 5.58 8.65 -22.08
C SER A 152 6.19 7.58 -22.98
N ASN A 153 7.05 7.99 -23.92
CA ASN A 153 7.73 7.06 -24.83
C ASN A 153 9.06 6.54 -24.26
N THR A 154 9.52 7.12 -23.14
CA THR A 154 10.81 6.81 -22.55
C THR A 154 10.66 6.43 -21.09
N ASP A 155 11.54 5.53 -20.65
CA ASP A 155 11.72 5.19 -19.24
C ASP A 155 12.55 6.29 -18.55
N PRO A 156 11.97 7.08 -17.63
CA PRO A 156 12.70 8.13 -16.94
C PRO A 156 13.53 7.62 -15.75
N THR A 157 13.55 6.31 -15.45
CA THR A 157 14.14 5.75 -14.23
C THR A 157 15.59 6.20 -14.01
N THR A 158 16.48 5.96 -14.98
CA THR A 158 17.90 6.33 -14.85
C THR A 158 18.11 7.85 -14.76
N TYR A 159 17.30 8.63 -15.48
CA TYR A 159 17.32 10.09 -15.37
C TYR A 159 16.94 10.53 -13.96
N LEU A 160 15.86 9.96 -13.40
CA LEU A 160 15.38 10.28 -12.06
C LEU A 160 16.35 9.82 -10.97
N GLU A 161 17.05 8.69 -11.13
CA GLU A 161 18.13 8.30 -10.22
C GLU A 161 19.22 9.37 -10.15
N LYS A 162 19.72 9.80 -11.32
CA LYS A 162 20.76 10.83 -11.41
C LYS A 162 20.30 12.17 -10.84
N LYS A 163 19.07 12.60 -11.17
CA LYS A 163 18.48 13.83 -10.66
C LYS A 163 18.30 13.78 -9.13
N THR A 164 17.77 12.67 -8.62
CA THR A 164 17.60 12.45 -7.17
C THR A 164 18.95 12.51 -6.45
N LYS A 165 19.97 11.82 -6.97
CA LYS A 165 21.34 11.85 -6.44
C LYS A 165 21.92 13.26 -6.43
N SER A 166 21.77 14.01 -7.52
CA SER A 166 22.26 15.39 -7.63
C SER A 166 21.61 16.31 -6.59
N LEU A 167 20.28 16.25 -6.48
CA LEU A 167 19.52 17.09 -5.54
C LEU A 167 19.88 16.78 -4.09
N ILE A 168 19.97 15.50 -3.71
CA ILE A 168 20.37 15.10 -2.36
C ILE A 168 21.79 15.56 -2.05
N LYS A 169 22.72 15.50 -3.02
CA LYS A 169 24.09 15.99 -2.80
C LYS A 169 24.16 17.49 -2.57
N SER A 170 23.28 18.26 -3.23
CA SER A 170 23.24 19.72 -3.09
C SER A 170 22.62 20.24 -1.78
N THR A 171 22.03 19.37 -0.95
CA THR A 171 21.42 19.80 0.32
C THR A 171 22.43 19.92 1.45
N SER A 172 22.04 20.62 2.50
CA SER A 172 22.71 20.73 3.79
C SER A 172 22.57 19.50 4.70
N LEU A 173 21.95 18.40 4.22
CA LEU A 173 21.81 17.16 5.01
C LEU A 173 23.18 16.55 5.34
N SER A 174 23.26 15.83 6.47
CA SER A 174 24.48 15.13 6.87
C SER A 174 24.87 14.04 5.87
N ASP A 175 26.17 13.76 5.75
CA ASP A 175 26.66 12.76 4.80
C ASP A 175 26.09 11.37 5.05
N LYS A 176 25.88 11.01 6.31
CA LYS A 176 25.23 9.75 6.70
C LYS A 176 23.82 9.66 6.11
N VAL A 177 23.01 10.71 6.27
CA VAL A 177 21.65 10.76 5.71
C VAL A 177 21.71 10.71 4.18
N LYS A 178 22.59 11.48 3.55
CA LYS A 178 22.76 11.47 2.09
C LYS A 178 23.07 10.06 1.56
N GLN A 179 23.99 9.34 2.20
CA GLN A 179 24.35 7.98 1.80
C GLN A 179 23.16 7.00 1.89
N GLU A 180 22.31 7.14 2.91
CA GLU A 180 21.12 6.31 3.06
C GLU A 180 20.06 6.58 1.98
N LEU A 181 19.87 7.86 1.62
CA LEU A 181 18.82 8.32 0.70
C LEU A 181 19.17 8.17 -0.78
N ILE A 182 20.45 8.31 -1.13
CA ILE A 182 20.89 8.25 -2.54
C ILE A 182 20.55 6.86 -3.12
N PRO A 183 19.79 6.79 -4.22
CA PRO A 183 19.56 5.53 -4.92
C PRO A 183 20.88 5.03 -5.54
N ARG A 184 21.13 3.71 -5.47
CA ARG A 184 22.25 3.12 -6.21
C ARG A 184 21.93 3.16 -7.70
N GLU A 185 22.93 3.51 -8.52
CA GLU A 185 22.72 3.62 -9.96
C GLU A 185 22.30 2.27 -10.56
N LYS A 186 21.35 2.30 -11.50
CA LYS A 186 20.80 1.12 -12.18
C LYS A 186 20.21 0.07 -11.23
N SER A 187 19.79 0.47 -10.03
CA SER A 187 19.22 -0.44 -9.03
C SER A 187 17.73 -0.19 -8.79
N SER A 188 17.20 0.95 -9.25
CA SER A 188 15.81 1.30 -9.03
C SER A 188 14.88 0.48 -9.91
N ARG A 189 13.72 0.16 -9.35
CA ARG A 189 12.63 -0.53 -10.06
C ARG A 189 11.67 0.50 -10.61
N ILE A 190 11.25 0.29 -11.86
CA ILE A 190 10.16 1.04 -12.47
C ILE A 190 8.89 0.82 -11.65
N PRO A 191 8.21 1.89 -11.17
CA PRO A 191 6.93 1.75 -10.50
C PRO A 191 5.87 1.10 -11.39
N LYS A 192 5.01 0.26 -10.82
CA LYS A 192 3.94 -0.44 -11.57
C LYS A 192 2.58 -0.05 -11.03
N ILE A 193 1.63 0.23 -11.91
CA ILE A 193 0.25 0.52 -11.52
C ILE A 193 -0.63 -0.74 -11.63
N TYR A 194 -1.55 -0.89 -10.68
CA TYR A 194 -2.63 -1.88 -10.70
C TYR A 194 -3.89 -1.30 -10.06
N GLY A 195 -5.04 -1.93 -10.31
CA GLY A 195 -6.35 -1.50 -9.83
C GLY A 195 -6.93 -2.47 -8.81
N LEU A 196 -7.40 -1.98 -7.67
CA LEU A 196 -8.15 -2.79 -6.71
C LEU A 196 -9.67 -2.65 -6.96
N PRO A 197 -10.44 -3.74 -7.15
CA PRO A 197 -11.87 -3.64 -7.41
C PRO A 197 -12.64 -3.08 -6.21
N LYS A 198 -13.42 -2.01 -6.42
CA LYS A 198 -14.35 -1.47 -5.42
C LYS A 198 -15.68 -2.22 -5.49
N ILE A 199 -15.71 -3.43 -4.95
CA ILE A 199 -16.86 -4.35 -4.97
C ILE A 199 -18.15 -3.80 -4.34
N HIS A 200 -18.05 -2.73 -3.53
CA HIS A 200 -19.17 -2.06 -2.89
C HIS A 200 -19.79 -0.93 -3.76
N LYS A 201 -19.38 -0.83 -5.02
CA LYS A 201 -19.89 0.11 -6.02
C LYS A 201 -20.33 -0.66 -7.25
N GLU A 202 -21.36 -0.15 -7.92
CA GLU A 202 -21.86 -0.69 -9.19
C GLU A 202 -20.73 -0.75 -10.23
N ASN A 203 -20.69 -1.82 -11.02
CA ASN A 203 -19.65 -2.08 -12.02
C ASN A 203 -18.21 -2.12 -11.48
N TRP A 204 -18.05 -2.26 -10.14
CA TRP A 204 -16.78 -2.49 -9.45
C TRP A 204 -15.61 -1.62 -9.93
N PRO A 205 -15.74 -0.28 -10.01
CA PRO A 205 -14.66 0.59 -10.48
C PRO A 205 -13.35 0.35 -9.72
N LEU A 206 -12.23 0.51 -10.41
CA LEU A 206 -10.91 0.24 -9.84
C LEU A 206 -10.43 1.40 -8.96
N ARG A 207 -9.71 1.09 -7.87
CA ARG A 207 -8.82 2.04 -7.18
C ARG A 207 -7.41 1.88 -7.74
N PRO A 208 -6.85 2.89 -8.43
CA PRO A 208 -5.48 2.79 -8.94
C PRO A 208 -4.49 2.86 -7.77
N ILE A 209 -3.51 1.96 -7.78
CA ILE A 209 -2.40 1.92 -6.82
C ILE A 209 -1.10 1.77 -7.60
N VAL A 210 -0.13 2.64 -7.30
CA VAL A 210 1.23 2.60 -7.86
C VAL A 210 2.16 1.95 -6.85
N SER A 211 2.65 0.76 -7.17
CA SER A 211 3.74 0.12 -6.42
C SER A 211 5.05 0.82 -6.73
N ALA A 212 5.44 1.77 -5.88
CA ALA A 212 6.67 2.56 -5.99
C ALA A 212 7.85 1.97 -5.20
N PHE A 213 7.78 0.71 -4.80
CA PHE A 213 8.81 0.05 -3.99
C PHE A 213 10.14 -0.01 -4.75
N ASN A 214 11.22 0.45 -4.09
CA ASN A 214 12.56 0.59 -4.68
C ASN A 214 12.59 1.46 -5.97
N SER A 215 11.65 2.38 -6.15
CA SER A 215 11.74 3.41 -7.18
C SER A 215 12.82 4.45 -6.84
N PRO A 216 13.26 5.29 -7.81
CA PRO A 216 14.35 6.26 -7.60
C PRO A 216 14.12 7.20 -6.41
N THR A 217 12.87 7.56 -6.14
CA THR A 217 12.49 8.47 -5.05
C THR A 217 11.94 7.76 -3.81
N HIS A 218 11.86 6.42 -3.79
CA HIS A 218 11.19 5.67 -2.72
C HIS A 218 11.76 5.95 -1.32
N LYS A 219 13.09 5.87 -1.16
CA LYS A 219 13.77 6.13 0.12
C LYS A 219 13.64 7.59 0.54
N LEU A 220 13.82 8.50 -0.41
CA LEU A 220 13.67 9.94 -0.20
C LEU A 220 12.24 10.27 0.26
N ALA A 221 11.22 9.77 -0.43
CA ALA A 221 9.82 9.96 -0.06
C ALA A 221 9.53 9.47 1.37
N ARG A 222 10.10 8.32 1.77
CA ARG A 222 9.96 7.80 3.14
C ARG A 222 10.64 8.68 4.18
N TYR A 223 11.78 9.26 3.84
CA TYR A 223 12.48 10.20 4.71
C TYR A 223 11.69 11.49 4.88
N LEU A 224 11.27 12.11 3.78
CA LEU A 224 10.46 13.34 3.79
C LEU A 224 9.15 13.16 4.56
N ALA A 225 8.49 12.00 4.44
CA ALA A 225 7.30 11.70 5.22
C ALA A 225 7.57 11.73 6.74
N LYS A 226 8.73 11.24 7.18
CA LYS A 226 9.13 11.30 8.60
C LYS A 226 9.41 12.73 9.05
N GLU A 227 10.09 13.52 8.22
CA GLU A 227 10.38 14.93 8.50
C GLU A 227 9.08 15.78 8.60
N LEU A 228 8.07 15.47 7.79
CA LEU A 228 6.78 16.16 7.81
C LEU A 228 5.82 15.65 8.89
N GLN A 229 6.06 14.47 9.48
CA GLN A 229 5.18 13.86 10.46
C GLN A 229 4.86 14.77 11.66
N PRO A 230 5.81 15.49 12.28
CA PRO A 230 5.52 16.38 13.41
C PRO A 230 4.53 17.48 13.04
N ILE A 231 4.63 18.02 11.81
CA ILE A 231 3.70 19.02 11.28
C ILE A 231 2.29 18.43 11.22
N CYS A 232 2.14 17.23 10.64
CA CYS A 232 0.85 16.55 10.56
C CYS A 232 0.24 16.30 11.95
N VAL A 233 1.05 15.85 12.91
CA VAL A 233 0.58 15.53 14.29
C VAL A 233 0.16 16.78 15.06
N SER A 234 0.78 17.93 14.78
CA SER A 234 0.42 19.21 15.40
C SER A 234 -0.91 19.81 14.91
N ALA A 235 -1.48 19.29 13.81
CA ALA A 235 -2.75 19.79 13.31
C ALA A 235 -3.89 19.46 14.27
N SER A 236 -4.77 20.44 14.56
CA SER A 236 -5.92 20.25 15.46
C SER A 236 -6.87 19.15 14.98
N SER A 237 -6.97 18.94 13.67
CA SER A 237 -7.78 17.90 13.03
C SER A 237 -7.12 16.52 13.00
N TYR A 238 -5.88 16.37 13.48
CA TYR A 238 -5.16 15.10 13.43
C TYR A 238 -5.86 14.04 14.28
N ILE A 239 -6.08 12.85 13.71
CA ILE A 239 -6.62 11.68 14.40
C ILE A 239 -5.63 10.53 14.22
N LYS A 240 -5.07 10.02 15.31
CA LYS A 240 -4.04 8.99 15.25
C LYS A 240 -4.61 7.62 14.83
N ASN A 241 -5.73 7.24 15.43
CA ASN A 241 -6.40 5.95 15.21
C ASN A 241 -7.84 5.97 15.76
N SER A 242 -8.56 4.87 15.60
CA SER A 242 -9.94 4.74 16.07
C SER A 242 -10.11 4.96 17.57
N LEU A 243 -9.11 4.60 18.39
CA LEU A 243 -9.18 4.79 19.85
C LEU A 243 -9.02 6.27 20.23
N ASP A 244 -8.07 6.97 19.60
CA ASP A 244 -7.89 8.42 19.75
C ASP A 244 -9.18 9.16 19.34
N PHE A 245 -9.79 8.77 18.22
CA PHE A 245 -11.08 9.32 17.79
C PHE A 245 -12.18 9.14 18.84
N LEU A 246 -12.34 7.92 19.38
CA LEU A 246 -13.33 7.65 20.43
C LEU A 246 -13.09 8.49 21.68
N ASN A 247 -11.83 8.65 22.09
CA ASN A 247 -11.49 9.46 23.26
C ASN A 247 -11.81 10.94 23.04
N LYS A 248 -11.56 11.47 21.84
CA LYS A 248 -11.96 12.85 21.49
C LYS A 248 -13.47 13.02 21.49
N LEU A 249 -14.22 12.04 20.97
CA LEU A 249 -15.69 12.08 20.96
C LEU A 249 -16.32 12.01 22.35
N LYS A 250 -15.72 11.30 23.31
CA LYS A 250 -16.24 11.22 24.69
C LYS A 250 -16.38 12.57 25.37
N ASN A 251 -15.57 13.54 24.98
CA ASN A 251 -15.54 14.87 25.56
C ASN A 251 -16.42 15.87 24.80
N VAL A 252 -17.14 15.43 23.76
CA VAL A 252 -18.07 16.27 23.01
C VAL A 252 -19.43 16.20 23.71
N ASN A 253 -19.86 17.32 24.29
CA ASN A 253 -21.23 17.48 24.77
C ASN A 253 -22.12 17.82 23.57
N LEU A 254 -23.23 17.10 23.44
CA LEU A 254 -24.19 17.27 22.34
C LEU A 254 -25.51 17.78 22.90
N ASP A 255 -26.05 18.83 22.28
CA ASP A 255 -27.40 19.30 22.56
C ASP A 255 -28.42 18.51 21.73
N ILE A 256 -29.69 18.52 22.17
CA ILE A 256 -30.79 17.82 21.48
C ILE A 256 -30.98 18.35 20.04
N SER A 257 -30.62 19.61 19.78
CA SER A 257 -30.67 20.23 18.46
C SER A 257 -29.48 19.90 17.56
N ASP A 258 -28.42 19.30 18.09
CA ASP A 258 -27.22 19.01 17.31
C ASP A 258 -27.45 17.90 16.29
N VAL A 259 -26.79 18.05 15.13
CA VAL A 259 -26.88 17.09 14.04
C VAL A 259 -25.49 16.67 13.57
N LEU A 260 -25.30 15.36 13.41
CA LEU A 260 -24.08 14.82 12.83
C LEU A 260 -24.09 15.05 11.32
N VAL A 261 -23.10 15.79 10.83
CA VAL A 261 -22.85 16.00 9.40
C VAL A 261 -21.57 15.26 9.00
N SER A 262 -21.61 14.54 7.87
CA SER A 262 -20.47 13.78 7.35
C SER A 262 -20.26 14.12 5.88
N PHE A 263 -19.04 14.54 5.56
CA PHE A 263 -18.58 14.83 4.20
C PHE A 263 -17.50 13.81 3.80
N ASP A 264 -17.49 13.43 2.52
CA ASP A 264 -16.46 12.57 1.93
C ASP A 264 -15.83 13.29 0.74
N VAL A 265 -14.50 13.40 0.72
CA VAL A 265 -13.79 14.07 -0.37
C VAL A 265 -13.68 13.11 -1.55
N THR A 266 -14.22 13.51 -2.69
CA THR A 266 -14.11 12.73 -3.93
C THR A 266 -12.70 12.82 -4.49
N SER A 267 -12.06 11.67 -4.73
CA SER A 267 -10.77 11.56 -5.42
C SER A 267 -9.65 12.40 -4.78
N LEU A 268 -9.56 12.38 -3.45
CA LEU A 268 -8.60 13.17 -2.65
C LEU A 268 -7.19 13.21 -3.26
N PHE A 269 -6.61 12.05 -3.59
CA PHE A 269 -5.23 11.96 -4.06
C PHE A 269 -4.99 12.59 -5.43
N THR A 270 -5.94 12.47 -6.37
CA THR A 270 -5.75 13.05 -7.71
C THR A 270 -6.02 14.55 -7.76
N LYS A 271 -6.64 15.11 -6.71
CA LYS A 271 -7.00 16.53 -6.61
C LYS A 271 -6.18 17.30 -5.57
N VAL A 272 -5.06 16.74 -5.09
CA VAL A 272 -4.20 17.46 -4.15
C VAL A 272 -3.54 18.66 -4.86
N PRO A 273 -3.73 19.89 -4.36
CA PRO A 273 -3.13 21.09 -4.94
C PRO A 273 -1.64 21.17 -4.52
N ILE A 274 -0.76 20.61 -5.35
CA ILE A 274 0.66 20.42 -5.01
C ILE A 274 1.37 21.76 -4.76
N GLN A 275 1.13 22.76 -5.61
CA GLN A 275 1.82 24.06 -5.52
C GLN A 275 1.41 24.84 -4.27
N GLU A 276 0.11 24.81 -3.95
CA GLU A 276 -0.46 25.40 -2.76
C GLU A 276 0.06 24.70 -1.50
N THR A 277 0.18 23.37 -1.53
CA THR A 277 0.76 22.58 -0.44
C THR A 277 2.20 23.00 -0.16
N ILE A 278 3.03 23.12 -1.21
CA ILE A 278 4.42 23.60 -1.08
C ILE A 278 4.46 25.00 -0.50
N LYS A 279 3.59 25.90 -0.97
CA LYS A 279 3.48 27.27 -0.45
C LYS A 279 3.13 27.29 1.05
N ILE A 280 2.23 26.42 1.50
CA ILE A 280 1.87 26.28 2.92
C ILE A 280 3.07 25.79 3.73
N LEU A 281 3.78 24.76 3.26
CA LEU A 281 4.98 24.24 3.94
C LEU A 281 6.07 25.31 4.09
N ARG A 282 6.28 26.11 3.04
CA ARG A 282 7.24 27.21 3.03
C ARG A 282 6.85 28.36 3.96
N SER A 283 5.60 28.84 3.87
CA SER A 283 5.16 30.07 4.55
C SER A 283 4.66 29.86 5.96
N LYS A 284 3.91 28.79 6.22
CA LYS A 284 3.24 28.55 7.51
C LYS A 284 4.07 27.69 8.45
N HIS A 285 4.85 26.75 7.90
CA HIS A 285 5.62 25.79 8.68
C HIS A 285 7.12 26.02 8.60
N SER A 286 7.57 27.02 7.83
CA SER A 286 8.98 27.40 7.69
C SER A 286 9.90 26.21 7.41
N VAL A 287 9.43 25.25 6.61
CA VAL A 287 10.19 24.05 6.26
C VAL A 287 11.42 24.49 5.45
N ASN A 288 12.58 23.91 5.78
CA ASN A 288 13.86 24.23 5.14
C ASN A 288 13.78 24.08 3.60
N GLU A 289 14.35 25.04 2.87
CA GLU A 289 14.29 25.07 1.40
C GLU A 289 14.91 23.84 0.73
N ASP A 290 15.91 23.22 1.33
CA ASP A 290 16.46 21.96 0.83
C ASP A 290 15.42 20.83 0.89
N ILE A 291 14.65 20.77 1.97
CA ILE A 291 13.55 19.81 2.13
C ILE A 291 12.43 20.13 1.15
N ILE A 292 12.09 21.41 0.96
CA ILE A 292 11.08 21.83 -0.03
C ILE A 292 11.47 21.40 -1.45
N LYS A 293 12.72 21.64 -1.88
CA LYS A 293 13.23 21.19 -3.19
C LYS A 293 13.13 19.68 -3.37
N LEU A 294 13.42 18.91 -2.32
CA LEU A 294 13.30 17.46 -2.33
C LEU A 294 11.83 17.01 -2.42
N ILE A 295 10.91 17.70 -1.74
CA ILE A 295 9.46 17.46 -1.84
C ILE A 295 8.97 17.74 -3.26
N GLU A 296 9.30 18.91 -3.83
CA GLU A 296 8.97 19.28 -5.21
C GLU A 296 9.44 18.23 -6.22
N HIS A 297 10.66 17.73 -6.05
CA HIS A 297 11.20 16.66 -6.88
C HIS A 297 10.42 15.35 -6.72
N CYS A 298 10.10 14.92 -5.50
CA CYS A 298 9.28 13.73 -5.26
C CYS A 298 7.87 13.84 -5.87
N MET A 299 7.25 15.02 -5.77
CA MET A 299 5.90 15.31 -6.26
C MET A 299 5.82 15.37 -7.80
N SER A 300 6.90 15.81 -8.46
CA SER A 300 6.95 15.96 -9.93
C SER A 300 7.51 14.75 -10.67
N SER A 301 8.04 13.76 -9.95
CA SER A 301 8.69 12.55 -10.48
C SER A 301 7.76 11.32 -10.48
N THR A 302 6.47 11.54 -10.67
CA THR A 302 5.41 10.52 -10.57
C THR A 302 5.20 9.82 -11.92
N TYR A 303 5.80 8.64 -12.05
CA TYR A 303 5.69 7.81 -13.27
C TYR A 303 5.46 6.35 -12.91
N PHE A 304 4.94 5.59 -13.85
CA PHE A 304 4.74 4.15 -13.72
C PHE A 304 4.57 3.47 -15.08
N ILE A 305 4.66 2.15 -15.09
CA ILE A 305 4.42 1.32 -16.27
C ILE A 305 3.14 0.49 -16.11
N TYR A 306 2.39 0.37 -17.21
CA TYR A 306 1.28 -0.57 -17.34
C TYR A 306 1.38 -1.29 -18.68
N LYS A 307 1.45 -2.63 -18.66
CA LYS A 307 1.56 -3.47 -19.87
C LYS A 307 2.58 -2.98 -20.91
N GLY A 308 3.77 -2.57 -20.45
CA GLY A 308 4.84 -2.10 -21.34
C GLY A 308 4.77 -0.62 -21.71
N GLN A 309 3.63 0.05 -21.50
CA GLN A 309 3.49 1.48 -21.75
C GLN A 309 3.83 2.30 -20.51
N PHE A 310 4.64 3.34 -20.67
CA PHE A 310 4.98 4.28 -19.60
C PHE A 310 3.95 5.41 -19.53
N TYR A 311 3.66 5.83 -18.30
CA TYR A 311 2.75 6.92 -17.98
C TYR A 311 3.39 7.84 -16.95
N LYS A 312 3.03 9.12 -17.03
CA LYS A 312 3.29 10.14 -16.03
C LYS A 312 1.96 10.61 -15.45
N GLN A 313 1.88 10.73 -14.14
CA GLN A 313 0.76 11.39 -13.49
C GLN A 313 1.03 12.89 -13.45
N ILE A 314 0.17 13.68 -14.09
CA ILE A 314 0.35 15.13 -14.22
C ILE A 314 -0.47 15.92 -13.20
N GLU A 315 -1.51 15.32 -12.63
CA GLU A 315 -2.34 15.93 -11.59
C GLU A 315 -2.39 15.08 -10.32
N GLY A 316 -2.32 15.78 -9.18
CA GLY A 316 -2.32 15.18 -7.85
C GLY A 316 -1.17 14.22 -7.59
N ALA A 317 -1.38 13.36 -6.61
CA ALA A 317 -0.41 12.44 -6.05
C ALA A 317 -0.75 10.98 -6.38
N PRO A 318 0.24 10.12 -6.71
CA PRO A 318 0.01 8.70 -6.88
C PRO A 318 -0.28 8.05 -5.52
N MET A 319 -1.42 7.37 -5.45
CA MET A 319 -1.71 6.43 -4.38
C MET A 319 -0.64 5.33 -4.39
N GLY A 320 0.14 5.21 -3.31
CA GLY A 320 1.20 4.19 -3.19
C GLY A 320 2.59 4.75 -2.92
N SER A 321 2.81 6.06 -3.10
CA SER A 321 4.07 6.70 -2.69
C SER A 321 4.10 6.93 -1.17
N PRO A 322 5.23 6.64 -0.48
CA PRO A 322 5.35 6.84 0.97
C PRO A 322 5.09 8.27 1.44
N LEU A 323 5.34 9.27 0.59
CA LEU A 323 5.17 10.68 0.92
C LEU A 323 3.70 11.09 1.05
N HIS A 324 2.77 10.29 0.51
CA HIS A 324 1.34 10.59 0.54
C HIS A 324 0.55 9.66 1.48
N LEU A 325 1.20 8.66 2.09
CA LEU A 325 0.51 7.50 2.68
C LEU A 325 0.76 7.28 4.17
N ARG A 326 1.16 8.29 4.94
CA ARG A 326 1.32 8.15 6.39
C ARG A 326 0.82 9.33 7.18
#